data_AF-A0A0G0LNQ5-F1
#
_entry.id   AF-A0A0G0LNQ5-F1
#
_cell.length_a   1.000
_cell.length_b   1.000
_cell.length_c   1.000
_cell.angle_alpha   90.00
_cell.angle_beta   90.00
_cell.angle_gamma   90.00
#
_symmetry.space_group_name_H-M   'P 1'
#
loop_
_entity.id
_entity.type
_entity.pdbx_description
1 polymer ?
#
loop_
_entity_poly.entity_id
_entity_poly.type
_entity_poly.pdbx_seq_one_letter_code
_entity_poly.pdbx_strand_id
1 'polypeptide(L)' 'MKHRINKVKREHSLIDGAIKALSPLINDEEVTSILPGPITKSRTFTKTELTFQYKTETGEKWLIKGHGAVQEIFIIRKK' A
#
# COMPACT_ATOMS: atom_id res chain seq x y z
N MET A 1 -15.05 -12.76 9.43
CA MET A 1 -14.83 -12.88 7.97
C MET A 1 -13.78 -11.86 7.53
N LYS A 2 -12.62 -12.28 7.02
CA LYS A 2 -11.57 -11.38 6.50
C LYS A 2 -11.94 -10.98 5.06
N HIS A 3 -12.72 -9.92 4.90
CA HIS A 3 -13.09 -9.41 3.57
C HIS A 3 -11.88 -8.74 2.91
N ARG A 4 -11.34 -9.37 1.86
CA ARG A 4 -10.40 -8.76 0.93
C ARG A 4 -11.20 -8.26 -0.26
N ILE A 5 -11.03 -7.00 -0.62
CA ILE A 5 -11.54 -6.44 -1.87
C ILE A 5 -10.30 -6.06 -2.68
N ASN A 6 -10.16 -6.62 -3.88
CA ASN A 6 -9.03 -6.34 -4.78
C ASN A 6 -7.64 -6.60 -4.15
N LYS A 7 -7.46 -7.74 -3.48
CA LYS A 7 -6.21 -8.19 -2.82
C LYS A 7 -5.73 -7.32 -1.64
N VAL A 8 -6.40 -6.20 -1.34
CA VAL A 8 -6.10 -5.34 -0.19
C VAL A 8 -6.81 -5.84 1.06
N LYS A 9 -6.06 -6.05 2.15
CA LYS A 9 -6.64 -6.40 3.46
C LYS A 9 -7.17 -5.11 4.12
N ARG A 10 -8.49 -4.95 4.19
CA ARG A 10 -9.19 -3.75 4.74
C ARG A 10 -9.20 -3.61 6.26
N GLU A 11 -8.38 -4.34 7.00
CA GLU A 11 -8.33 -4.21 8.47
C GLU A 11 -7.81 -2.82 8.90
N HIS A 12 -7.11 -2.11 7.98
CA HIS A 12 -6.71 -0.72 8.14
C HIS A 12 -7.36 0.16 7.08
N SER A 13 -7.80 1.34 7.50
CA SER A 13 -8.09 2.46 6.60
C SER A 13 -6.87 2.75 5.73
N LEU A 14 -7.09 3.16 4.49
CA LEU A 14 -6.04 3.65 3.60
C LEU A 14 -6.04 5.18 3.60
N ILE A 15 -4.89 5.79 3.34
CA ILE A 15 -4.84 7.24 3.08
C ILE A 15 -5.59 7.62 1.80
N ASP A 16 -6.02 8.87 1.69
CA ASP A 16 -6.73 9.36 0.50
C ASP A 16 -5.87 9.24 -0.77
N GLY A 17 -6.49 8.82 -1.87
CA GLY A 17 -5.81 8.54 -3.13
C GLY A 17 -5.01 7.22 -3.17
N ALA A 18 -4.94 6.45 -2.07
CA ALA A 18 -4.10 5.25 -2.02
C ALA A 18 -4.50 4.18 -3.03
N ILE A 19 -5.80 3.95 -3.23
CA ILE A 19 -6.29 2.99 -4.22
C ILE A 19 -5.83 3.35 -5.62
N LYS A 20 -5.84 4.65 -5.97
CA LYS A 20 -5.39 5.11 -7.28
C LYS A 20 -3.90 4.86 -7.46
N ALA A 21 -3.09 5.15 -6.44
CA ALA A 21 -1.65 4.90 -6.47
C ALA A 21 -1.30 3.40 -6.51
N LEU A 22 -2.11 2.55 -5.86
CA LEU A 22 -1.93 1.09 -5.82
C LEU A 22 -2.56 0.36 -7.01
N SER A 23 -3.36 1.03 -7.84
CA SER A 23 -4.04 0.45 -9.00
C SER A 23 -3.13 -0.41 -9.90
N PRO A 24 -1.89 0.00 -10.23
CA PRO A 24 -0.99 -0.83 -11.04
C PRO A 24 -0.66 -2.17 -10.36
N LEU A 25 -0.41 -2.13 -9.04
CA LEU A 25 -0.05 -3.31 -8.24
C LEU A 25 -1.24 -4.22 -7.95
N ILE A 26 -2.45 -3.66 -7.88
CA ILE A 26 -3.69 -4.44 -7.72
C ILE A 26 -3.92 -5.32 -8.96
N ASN A 27 -3.69 -4.76 -10.15
CA ASN A 27 -3.88 -5.41 -11.43
C ASN A 27 -2.73 -6.36 -11.82
N ASP A 28 -1.60 -6.30 -11.12
CA ASP A 28 -0.47 -7.20 -11.32
C ASP A 28 -0.81 -8.63 -10.84
N GLU A 29 -0.70 -9.62 -11.74
CA GLU A 29 -1.02 -11.02 -11.47
C GLU A 29 -0.01 -11.73 -10.56
N GLU A 30 1.22 -11.20 -10.49
CA GLU A 30 2.25 -11.68 -9.57
C GLU A 30 1.97 -11.22 -8.14
N VAL A 31 1.30 -10.08 -7.98
CA VAL A 31 0.88 -9.59 -6.66
C VAL A 31 -0.25 -10.45 -6.13
N THR A 32 0.00 -11.13 -5.02
CA THR A 32 -0.98 -11.97 -4.32
C THR A 32 -1.74 -11.20 -3.26
N SER A 33 -1.07 -10.27 -2.59
CA SER A 33 -1.66 -9.56 -1.46
C SER A 33 -1.03 -8.18 -1.28
N ILE A 34 -1.86 -7.22 -0.87
CA ILE A 34 -1.43 -5.90 -0.43
C ILE A 34 -1.86 -5.73 1.02
N LEU A 35 -0.88 -5.51 1.90
CA LEU A 35 -1.06 -5.39 3.33
C LEU A 35 -0.75 -3.95 3.76
N PRO A 36 -1.78 -3.13 4.01
CA PRO A 36 -1.57 -1.80 4.55
C PRO A 36 -1.16 -1.88 6.02
N GLY A 37 -0.15 -1.11 6.38
CA GLY A 37 0.29 -0.87 7.74
C GLY A 37 -0.39 0.34 8.37
N PRO A 38 0.12 0.81 9.53
CA PRO A 38 -0.42 1.96 10.22
C PRO A 38 -0.25 3.26 9.42
N ILE A 39 -1.18 4.20 9.62
CA ILE A 39 -1.10 5.56 9.08
C ILE A 39 -0.42 6.45 10.12
N THR A 40 0.65 7.13 9.70
CA THR A 40 1.39 8.09 10.50
C THR A 40 1.18 9.50 9.94
N LYS A 41 1.05 10.50 10.81
CA LYS A 41 0.93 11.90 10.38
C LYS A 41 2.26 12.39 9.80
N SER A 42 2.18 13.10 8.67
CA SER A 42 3.28 13.80 8.01
C SER A 42 3.06 15.30 8.09
N ARG A 43 4.13 16.07 8.24
CA ARG A 43 4.06 17.54 8.20
C ARG A 43 3.94 18.10 6.78
N THR A 44 4.08 17.25 5.76
CA THR A 44 4.09 17.67 4.37
C THR A 44 2.78 17.30 3.67
N PHE A 45 2.10 18.31 3.12
CA PHE A 45 0.97 18.13 2.20
C PHE A 45 1.51 17.88 0.79
N THR A 46 1.89 16.63 0.51
CA THR A 46 2.24 16.19 -0.84
C THR A 46 1.03 15.57 -1.53
N LYS A 47 1.08 15.52 -2.87
CA LYS A 47 0.20 14.63 -3.65
C LYS A 47 0.42 13.19 -3.19
N THR A 48 -0.58 12.33 -3.41
CA THR A 48 -0.45 10.91 -3.11
C THR A 48 0.57 10.26 -4.04
N GLU A 49 1.69 9.84 -3.48
CA GLU A 49 2.81 9.24 -4.19
C GLU A 49 3.21 7.92 -3.53
N LEU A 50 3.57 6.94 -4.36
CA LEU A 50 4.02 5.62 -3.94
C LEU A 50 5.54 5.53 -4.16
N THR A 51 6.29 5.26 -3.09
CA THR A 51 7.74 5.19 -3.09
C THR A 51 8.19 3.80 -2.68
N PHE A 52 9.03 3.16 -3.50
CA PHE A 52 9.64 1.88 -3.15
C PHE A 52 10.66 2.08 -2.03
N GLN A 53 10.68 1.16 -1.05
CA GLN A 53 11.67 1.18 0.04
C GLN A 53 12.70 0.07 -0.14
N TYR A 54 12.27 -1.20 -0.06
CA TYR A 54 13.15 -2.36 -0.15
C TYR A 54 12.37 -3.64 -0.47
N LYS A 55 13.07 -4.66 -0.99
CA LYS A 55 12.50 -6.00 -1.19
C LYS A 55 12.48 -6.78 0.12
N THR A 56 11.43 -7.57 0.32
CA THR A 56 11.31 -8.55 1.41
C THR A 56 11.43 -9.96 0.85
N GLU A 57 11.60 -10.97 1.70
CA GLU A 57 11.69 -12.38 1.25
C GLU A 57 10.48 -12.85 0.43
N THR A 58 9.31 -12.23 0.67
CA THR A 58 8.03 -12.59 0.06
C THR A 58 7.49 -11.53 -0.91
N GLY A 59 8.26 -10.48 -1.22
CA GLY A 59 7.79 -9.37 -2.05
C GLY A 59 8.53 -8.06 -1.77
N GLU A 60 7.79 -7.00 -1.42
CA GLU A 60 8.32 -5.64 -1.38
C GLU A 60 7.64 -4.77 -0.33
N LYS A 61 8.39 -3.83 0.25
CA LYS A 61 7.85 -2.75 1.08
C LYS A 61 7.87 -1.44 0.31
N TRP A 62 6.73 -0.76 0.35
CA TRP A 62 6.50 0.55 -0.23
C TRP A 62 6.01 1.52 0.86
N LEU A 63 6.23 2.81 0.63
CA LEU A 63 5.61 3.88 1.38
C LEU A 63 4.64 4.61 0.48
N ILE A 64 3.46 4.89 0.99
CA ILE A 64 2.55 5.83 0.35
C ILE A 64 2.49 7.10 1.18
N LYS A 65 2.72 8.24 0.56
CA LYS A 65 2.72 9.56 1.20
C LYS A 65 1.68 10.42 0.51
N GLY A 66 0.85 11.12 1.25
CA GLY A 66 -0.15 12.02 0.67
C GLY A 66 -0.99 12.71 1.74
N HIS A 67 -1.45 13.92 1.44
CA HIS A 67 -2.42 14.66 2.28
C HIS A 67 -2.02 14.77 3.77
N GLY A 68 -0.73 14.97 4.06
CA GLY A 68 -0.25 15.07 5.44
C GLY A 68 -0.21 13.74 6.19
N ALA A 69 -0.15 12.61 5.47
CA ALA A 69 -0.02 11.28 6.04
C ALA A 69 0.99 10.43 5.27
N VAL A 70 1.59 9.46 5.97
CA VAL A 70 2.41 8.39 5.41
C VAL A 70 1.83 7.06 5.88
N GLN A 71 1.78 6.08 5.00
CA GLN A 71 1.38 4.72 5.32
C GLN A 71 2.35 3.72 4.70
N GLU A 72 2.67 2.68 5.45
CA GLU A 72 3.48 1.57 4.94
C GLU A 72 2.58 0.59 4.18
N ILE A 73 3.06 0.09 3.04
CA ILE A 73 2.37 -0.91 2.24
C ILE A 73 3.33 -2.07 2.00
N PHE A 74 2.92 -3.27 2.39
CA PHE A 74 3.65 -4.49 2.08
C PHE A 74 2.96 -5.23 0.95
N ILE A 75 3.70 -5.47 -0.13
CA ILE A 75 3.27 -6.20 -1.31
C ILE A 75 3.82 -7.62 -1.19
N ILE A 76 2.95 -8.62 -1.29
CA ILE A 76 3.33 -10.03 -1.35
C ILE A 76 3.21 -10.46 -2.81
N ARG A 77 4.27 -11.08 -3.35
CA ARG A 77 4.31 -11.63 -4.71
C ARG A 77 4.31 -13.16 -4.69
N LYS A 78 3.88 -13.78 -5.79
CA LYS A 78 4.08 -15.23 -6.02
C LYS A 78 5.59 -15.49 -6.11
N LYS A 79 6.03 -16.60 -5.51
CA LYS A 79 7.38 -17.13 -5.74
C LYS A 79 7.47 -17.78 -7.11
#